data_AF-E6X7T3-F1
#
_entry.id   AF-E6X7T3-F1
#
_cell.length_a   1.000
_cell.length_b   1.000
_cell.length_c   1.000
_cell.angle_alpha   90.00
_cell.angle_beta   90.00
_cell.angle_gamma   90.00
#
_symmetry.space_group_name_H-M   'P 1'
#
loop_
_entity.id
_entity.type
_entity.pdbx_description
1 polymer ?
#
loop_
_entity_poly.entity_id
_entity_poly.type
_entity_poly.pdbx_seq_one_letter_code
_entity_poly.pdbx_strand_id
1 'polypeptide(L)'
;MKKLFILFFVSTPFLISAQTTYTILDFSTHYNAQIEIEQGFENHEFKKGSFSIVNTTTDKQMLFIESDELIIETDLTTKEKTTSTTLPYDRQNFLIFQDFNFDGLKDIAYMDGRNSCYGGPSYQIYLQEHQAFVYSPEFTRLSYEYCGMFQIAEKTKTIHTMTKSGCCWHQFSEFKVQNNIPIAIKISEESMNPNGILLDYVEKERVNNQMIETKYSTLPDSGFDIQTIFSFQFKNSKKMNLVHAFSNQLYYVFTDKEDKVELFYDEDFIYHKDENTLTFTRKNTRYQISATGITVQTPSKNIPMNADGETIEGELASLLSLTLDNLRVE
;
A
#
# COMPACT_ATOMS: atom_id res chain seq x y z
N MET A 1 41.76 15.66 -74.78
CA MET A 1 40.45 15.02 -74.48
C MET A 1 40.13 15.27 -73.01
N LYS A 2 39.27 16.25 -72.68
CA LYS A 2 38.82 16.53 -71.31
C LYS A 2 37.62 15.63 -71.01
N LYS A 3 37.75 14.71 -70.04
CA LYS A 3 36.61 13.92 -69.54
C LYS A 3 35.86 14.77 -68.51
N LEU A 4 34.62 15.13 -68.85
CA LEU A 4 33.67 15.78 -67.97
C LEU A 4 33.04 14.69 -67.08
N PHE A 5 33.35 14.68 -65.79
CA PHE A 5 32.65 13.84 -64.82
C PHE A 5 31.37 14.58 -64.41
N ILE A 6 30.22 14.07 -64.85
CA ILE A 6 28.90 14.50 -64.39
C ILE A 6 28.61 13.74 -63.10
N LEU A 7 28.60 14.45 -61.98
CA LEU A 7 28.22 13.92 -60.67
C LEU A 7 26.68 13.88 -60.60
N PHE A 8 26.09 12.69 -60.64
CA PHE A 8 24.66 12.49 -60.39
C PHE A 8 24.39 12.70 -58.88
N PHE A 9 23.75 13.81 -58.53
CA PHE A 9 23.19 14.02 -57.19
C PHE A 9 21.91 13.18 -57.09
N VAL A 10 22.02 11.98 -56.52
CA VAL A 10 20.85 11.16 -56.18
C VAL A 10 20.23 11.77 -54.93
N SER A 11 19.15 12.52 -55.10
CA SER A 11 18.30 12.97 -54.00
C SER A 11 17.51 11.77 -53.48
N THR A 12 17.97 11.15 -52.39
CA THR A 12 17.15 10.21 -51.63
C THR A 12 15.94 10.97 -51.06
N PRO A 13 14.70 10.58 -51.39
CA PRO A 13 13.53 11.18 -50.75
C PRO A 13 13.56 10.80 -49.27
N PHE A 14 13.62 11.82 -48.40
CA PHE A 14 13.30 11.65 -46.99
C PHE A 14 11.85 11.15 -46.93
N LEU A 15 11.66 9.91 -46.51
CA LEU A 15 10.36 9.40 -46.13
C LEU A 15 9.94 10.20 -44.89
N ILE A 16 9.10 11.21 -45.08
CA ILE A 16 8.37 11.84 -43.99
C ILE A 16 7.40 10.77 -43.49
N SER A 17 7.74 10.12 -42.38
CA SER A 17 6.82 9.20 -41.71
C SER A 17 5.66 10.03 -41.19
N ALA A 18 4.44 9.66 -41.56
CA ALA A 18 3.23 10.32 -41.09
C ALA A 18 2.99 9.88 -39.64
N GLN A 19 3.24 10.77 -38.68
CA GLN A 19 2.95 10.52 -37.27
C GLN A 19 1.52 10.96 -36.96
N THR A 20 0.87 10.26 -36.04
CA THR A 20 -0.45 10.70 -35.53
C THR A 20 -0.23 11.54 -34.30
N THR A 21 -0.72 12.78 -34.30
CA THR A 21 -0.54 13.72 -33.18
C THR A 21 -1.83 13.82 -32.36
N TYR A 22 -1.70 13.71 -31.05
CA TYR A 22 -2.75 13.94 -30.07
C TYR A 22 -2.40 15.11 -29.17
N THR A 23 -3.43 15.78 -28.66
CA THR A 23 -3.25 16.90 -27.71
C THR A 23 -4.13 16.72 -26.48
N ILE A 24 -3.64 17.14 -25.32
CA ILE A 24 -4.43 17.30 -24.10
C ILE A 24 -4.34 18.77 -23.71
N LEU A 25 -5.48 19.42 -23.59
CA LEU A 25 -5.58 20.88 -23.43
C LEU A 25 -6.27 21.30 -22.12
N ASP A 26 -6.95 20.36 -21.45
CA ASP A 26 -7.86 20.62 -20.33
C ASP A 26 -7.25 20.35 -18.95
N PHE A 27 -5.97 19.95 -18.87
CA PHE A 27 -5.26 19.73 -17.60
C PHE A 27 -4.65 21.01 -17.01
N SER A 28 -4.43 22.06 -17.83
CA SER A 28 -3.77 23.30 -17.41
C SER A 28 -4.18 24.48 -18.28
N THR A 29 -4.20 25.69 -17.71
CA THR A 29 -4.36 26.94 -18.47
C THR A 29 -3.05 27.43 -19.10
N HIS A 30 -1.91 26.92 -18.63
CA HIS A 30 -0.57 27.41 -19.01
C HIS A 30 0.20 26.44 -19.90
N TYR A 31 -0.25 25.20 -20.00
CA TYR A 31 0.45 24.13 -20.69
C TYR A 31 -0.50 23.29 -21.52
N ASN A 32 -0.02 22.88 -22.70
CA ASN A 32 -0.61 21.83 -23.50
C ASN A 32 0.31 20.61 -23.49
N ALA A 33 -0.27 19.42 -23.56
CA ALA A 33 0.46 18.19 -23.78
C ALA A 33 0.30 17.78 -25.25
N GLN A 34 1.40 17.45 -25.90
CA GLN A 34 1.43 16.93 -27.26
C GLN A 34 1.99 15.51 -27.22
N ILE A 35 1.33 14.60 -27.92
CA ILE A 35 1.72 13.20 -28.00
C ILE A 35 1.84 12.85 -29.48
N GLU A 36 2.98 12.32 -29.90
CA GLU A 36 3.17 11.85 -31.26
C GLU A 36 3.36 10.35 -31.22
N ILE A 37 2.55 9.61 -31.96
CA ILE A 37 2.69 8.15 -32.07
C ILE A 37 3.35 7.82 -33.39
N GLU A 38 4.40 6.99 -33.32
CA GLU A 38 5.07 6.44 -34.49
C GLU A 38 4.10 5.58 -35.30
N GLN A 39 4.14 5.75 -36.62
CA GLN A 39 3.27 5.05 -37.54
C GLN A 39 3.35 3.52 -37.34
N GLY A 40 2.19 2.88 -37.18
CA GLY A 40 2.07 1.44 -36.97
C GLY A 40 1.97 1.03 -35.50
N PHE A 41 2.18 1.94 -34.55
CA PHE A 41 2.05 1.68 -33.12
C PHE A 41 0.69 2.15 -32.54
N GLU A 42 -0.19 2.75 -33.33
CA GLU A 42 -1.42 3.40 -32.84
C GLU A 42 -2.38 2.45 -32.12
N ASN A 43 -2.38 1.17 -32.50
CA ASN A 43 -3.24 0.14 -31.92
C ASN A 43 -2.50 -0.78 -30.93
N HIS A 44 -1.25 -0.47 -30.58
CA HIS A 44 -0.49 -1.25 -29.62
C HIS A 44 -0.88 -0.86 -28.19
N GLU A 45 -0.77 -1.82 -27.27
CA GLU A 45 -0.90 -1.55 -25.82
C GLU A 45 0.18 -0.55 -25.38
N PHE A 46 1.42 -0.81 -25.79
CA PHE A 46 2.59 0.06 -25.65
C PHE A 46 2.89 0.73 -26.98
N LYS A 47 2.73 2.05 -27.03
CA LYS A 47 2.89 2.82 -28.26
C LYS A 47 4.25 3.49 -28.27
N LYS A 48 4.97 3.38 -29.38
CA LYS A 48 6.22 4.09 -29.59
C LYS A 48 5.96 5.50 -30.06
N GLY A 49 6.69 6.48 -29.54
CA GLY A 49 6.44 7.88 -29.85
C GLY A 49 7.12 8.89 -28.94
N SER A 50 6.54 10.08 -28.85
CA SER A 50 7.01 11.18 -28.02
C SER A 50 5.88 11.79 -27.19
N PHE A 51 6.25 12.38 -26.05
CA PHE A 51 5.40 13.19 -25.20
C PHE A 51 6.09 14.52 -24.91
N SER A 52 5.35 15.61 -25.07
CA SER A 52 5.85 16.97 -24.87
C SER A 52 4.89 17.83 -24.06
N ILE A 53 5.46 18.72 -23.25
CA ILE A 53 4.71 19.79 -22.59
C ILE A 53 5.12 21.11 -23.21
N VAL A 54 4.15 21.88 -23.68
CA VAL A 54 4.38 23.14 -24.39
C VAL A 54 3.66 24.26 -23.64
N ASN A 55 4.35 25.38 -23.40
CA ASN A 55 3.76 26.55 -22.78
C ASN A 55 2.81 27.26 -23.76
N THR A 56 1.57 27.50 -23.33
CA THR A 56 0.49 28.04 -24.20
C THR A 56 0.68 29.49 -24.63
N THR A 57 1.56 30.24 -23.96
CA THR A 57 1.77 31.68 -24.22
C THR A 57 3.01 31.93 -25.08
N THR A 58 4.04 31.11 -24.92
CA THR A 58 5.35 31.32 -25.54
C THR A 58 5.68 30.29 -26.62
N ASP A 59 4.83 29.27 -26.78
CA ASP A 59 5.07 28.08 -27.63
C ASP A 59 6.38 27.34 -27.31
N LYS A 60 6.97 27.61 -26.14
CA LYS A 60 8.20 26.97 -25.70
C LYS A 60 7.90 25.55 -25.22
N GLN A 61 8.63 24.58 -25.75
CA GLN A 61 8.67 23.22 -25.22
C GLN A 61 9.38 23.21 -23.87
N MET A 62 8.65 22.78 -22.84
CA MET A 62 9.07 22.76 -21.44
C MET A 62 9.58 21.39 -21.00
N LEU A 63 9.07 20.33 -21.63
CA LEU A 63 9.46 18.94 -21.41
C LEU A 63 9.30 18.18 -22.73
N PHE A 64 10.19 17.22 -22.99
CA PHE A 64 10.13 16.30 -24.12
C PHE A 64 10.70 14.95 -23.71
N ILE A 65 9.96 13.91 -24.01
CA ILE A 65 10.28 12.53 -23.66
C ILE A 65 10.03 11.67 -24.90
N GLU A 66 11.05 10.93 -25.34
CA GLU A 66 10.88 9.81 -26.27
C GLU A 66 10.56 8.56 -25.48
N SER A 67 9.65 7.72 -25.97
CA SER A 67 9.26 6.50 -25.28
C SER A 67 8.83 5.42 -26.26
N ASP A 68 9.26 4.20 -25.97
CA ASP A 68 8.79 2.98 -26.65
C ASP A 68 7.54 2.39 -25.97
N GLU A 69 7.10 2.97 -24.84
CA GLU A 69 6.11 2.40 -23.93
C GLU A 69 4.99 3.39 -23.54
N LEU A 70 4.58 4.29 -24.45
CA LEU A 70 3.44 5.19 -24.19
C LEU A 70 2.16 4.36 -24.02
N ILE A 71 1.54 4.49 -22.85
CA ILE A 71 0.25 3.87 -22.53
C ILE A 71 -0.82 4.96 -22.55
N ILE A 72 -1.36 5.23 -23.74
CA ILE A 72 -2.40 6.25 -23.94
C ILE A 72 -3.71 5.63 -24.42
N GLU A 73 -4.83 6.16 -23.93
CA GLU A 73 -6.17 5.78 -24.36
C GLU A 73 -6.60 6.63 -25.55
N THR A 74 -6.60 6.03 -26.74
CA THR A 74 -6.91 6.70 -28.02
C THR A 74 -8.33 6.43 -28.52
N ASP A 75 -9.05 5.46 -27.95
CA ASP A 75 -10.40 5.08 -28.38
C ASP A 75 -11.46 6.11 -27.91
N LEU A 76 -11.57 7.19 -28.68
CA LEU A 76 -12.76 8.02 -28.70
C LEU A 76 -13.78 7.36 -29.63
N THR A 77 -15.00 7.12 -29.16
CA THR A 77 -16.12 6.53 -29.94
C THR A 77 -16.59 7.40 -31.12
N THR A 78 -15.81 8.38 -31.55
CA THR A 78 -16.13 9.34 -32.61
C THR A 78 -15.33 9.03 -33.88
N LYS A 79 -16.06 8.60 -34.92
CA LYS A 79 -15.59 8.24 -36.27
C LYS A 79 -15.02 9.40 -37.10
N GLU A 80 -14.25 10.32 -36.53
CA GLU A 80 -13.63 11.39 -37.31
C GLU A 80 -12.11 11.29 -37.23
N LYS A 81 -11.54 10.75 -38.31
CA LYS A 81 -10.09 10.75 -38.58
C LYS A 81 -9.67 12.16 -38.99
N THR A 82 -9.34 13.01 -38.02
CA THR A 82 -8.49 14.19 -38.24
C THR A 82 -7.05 13.84 -37.84
N THR A 83 -6.07 14.49 -38.48
CA THR A 83 -4.62 14.27 -38.24
C THR A 83 -4.16 14.79 -36.87
N SER A 84 -5.00 15.60 -36.20
CA SER A 84 -4.83 16.04 -34.81
C SER A 84 -6.13 15.77 -34.07
N THR A 85 -6.03 15.06 -32.95
CA THR A 85 -7.17 14.67 -32.10
C THR A 85 -6.93 15.15 -30.68
N THR A 86 -7.92 15.82 -30.08
CA THR A 86 -7.85 16.22 -28.66
C THR A 86 -8.35 15.08 -27.78
N LEU A 87 -7.55 14.70 -26.77
CA LEU A 87 -7.88 13.70 -25.76
C LEU A 87 -8.28 14.39 -24.44
N PRO A 88 -9.29 13.88 -23.72
CA PRO A 88 -9.72 14.44 -22.45
C PRO A 88 -8.80 13.99 -21.31
N TYR A 89 -8.28 14.92 -20.50
CA TYR A 89 -7.31 14.65 -19.44
C TYR A 89 -7.79 13.62 -18.41
N ASP A 90 -9.08 13.67 -18.04
CA ASP A 90 -9.68 12.80 -17.02
C ASP A 90 -9.67 11.31 -17.37
N ARG A 91 -9.39 10.96 -18.64
CA ARG A 91 -9.21 9.58 -19.11
C ARG A 91 -7.74 9.17 -19.24
N GLN A 92 -6.81 10.10 -19.11
CA GLN A 92 -5.40 9.86 -19.39
C GLN A 92 -4.62 9.63 -18.11
N ASN A 93 -4.57 8.39 -17.65
CA ASN A 93 -3.79 8.00 -16.46
C ASN A 93 -2.26 8.11 -16.64
N PHE A 94 -1.79 8.36 -17.87
CA PHE A 94 -0.37 8.48 -18.17
C PHE A 94 0.24 9.85 -17.83
N LEU A 95 -0.60 10.87 -17.66
CA LEU A 95 -0.18 12.21 -17.28
C LEU A 95 -0.90 12.61 -16.00
N ILE A 96 -0.16 13.05 -14.99
CA ILE A 96 -0.73 13.63 -13.77
C ILE A 96 -0.12 15.01 -13.56
N PHE A 97 -0.97 16.00 -13.34
CA PHE A 97 -0.58 17.39 -13.09
C PHE A 97 -1.04 17.84 -11.70
N GLN A 98 -0.12 17.78 -10.72
CA GLN A 98 -0.45 18.00 -9.31
C GLN A 98 0.75 18.57 -8.55
N ASP A 99 0.51 19.24 -7.42
CA ASP A 99 1.55 19.81 -6.56
C ASP A 99 2.05 18.71 -5.60
N PHE A 100 3.15 18.04 -5.95
CA PHE A 100 3.67 16.89 -5.22
C PHE A 100 4.57 17.31 -4.04
N ASN A 101 5.27 18.44 -4.17
CA ASN A 101 6.19 18.95 -3.14
C ASN A 101 5.56 19.97 -2.18
N PHE A 102 4.28 20.32 -2.39
CA PHE A 102 3.46 21.22 -1.57
C PHE A 102 3.93 22.68 -1.56
N ASP A 103 4.52 23.14 -2.66
CA ASP A 103 5.05 24.50 -2.83
C ASP A 103 4.07 25.46 -3.54
N GLY A 104 2.91 24.96 -3.99
CA GLY A 104 1.88 25.71 -4.68
C GLY A 104 2.00 25.72 -6.21
N LEU A 105 3.07 25.14 -6.76
CA LEU A 105 3.25 24.92 -8.19
C LEU A 105 2.83 23.49 -8.54
N LYS A 106 2.29 23.32 -9.75
CA LYS A 106 1.87 22.01 -10.24
C LYS A 106 3.05 21.36 -10.97
N ASP A 107 3.33 20.13 -10.58
CA ASP A 107 4.37 19.24 -11.10
C ASP A 107 3.78 18.25 -12.12
N ILE A 108 4.64 17.45 -12.74
CA ILE A 108 4.26 16.47 -13.76
C ILE A 108 4.68 15.07 -13.32
N ALA A 109 3.74 14.12 -13.38
CA ALA A 109 4.05 12.69 -13.44
C ALA A 109 3.74 12.17 -14.84
N TYR A 110 4.72 11.50 -15.45
CA TYR A 110 4.59 10.82 -16.72
C TYR A 110 4.70 9.31 -16.49
N MET A 111 3.67 8.54 -16.85
CA MET A 111 3.69 7.09 -16.75
C MET A 111 4.62 6.53 -17.81
N ASP A 112 5.71 5.91 -17.37
CA ASP A 112 6.81 5.50 -18.24
C ASP A 112 6.92 3.98 -18.39
N GLY A 113 5.93 3.25 -17.90
CA GLY A 113 5.83 1.81 -18.10
C GLY A 113 5.19 1.10 -16.92
N ARG A 114 5.62 -0.15 -16.74
CA ARG A 114 5.08 -1.09 -15.74
C ARG A 114 6.15 -1.55 -14.75
N ASN A 115 6.97 -0.61 -14.26
CA ASN A 115 8.14 -0.91 -13.43
C ASN A 115 7.84 -0.97 -11.92
N SER A 116 6.58 -0.82 -11.53
CA SER A 116 6.14 -0.90 -10.14
C SER A 116 5.81 -2.35 -9.73
N CYS A 117 5.43 -2.55 -8.46
CA CYS A 117 5.13 -3.86 -7.88
C CYS A 117 4.15 -4.66 -8.76
N TYR A 118 4.45 -5.95 -8.96
CA TYR A 118 3.65 -6.86 -9.80
C TYR A 118 3.39 -6.37 -11.23
N GLY A 119 4.31 -5.58 -11.81
CA GLY A 119 4.11 -4.98 -13.12
C GLY A 119 3.04 -3.89 -13.10
N GLY A 120 2.90 -3.19 -11.98
CA GLY A 120 2.02 -2.03 -11.83
C GLY A 120 2.58 -0.79 -12.55
N PRO A 121 1.78 0.29 -12.68
CA PRO A 121 2.20 1.50 -13.39
C PRO A 121 3.37 2.20 -12.68
N SER A 122 4.37 2.65 -13.43
CA SER A 122 5.49 3.46 -12.93
C SER A 122 5.46 4.86 -13.54
N TYR A 123 5.99 5.84 -12.81
CA TYR A 123 5.93 7.26 -13.20
C TYR A 123 7.26 7.96 -12.97
N GLN A 124 7.74 8.69 -13.99
CA GLN A 124 8.78 9.69 -13.83
C GLN A 124 8.16 11.00 -13.36
N ILE A 125 8.76 11.58 -12.31
CA ILE A 125 8.27 12.80 -11.68
C ILE A 125 9.18 13.97 -12.04
N TYR A 126 8.58 15.06 -12.47
CA TYR A 126 9.25 16.31 -12.79
C TYR A 126 8.65 17.43 -11.96
N LEU A 127 9.43 18.00 -11.04
CA LEU A 127 9.00 19.11 -10.19
C LEU A 127 9.12 20.43 -10.94
N GLN A 128 8.16 21.32 -10.75
CA GLN A 128 8.22 22.65 -11.31
C GLN A 128 9.18 23.53 -10.50
N GLU A 129 10.33 23.84 -11.08
CA GLU A 129 11.30 24.77 -10.50
C GLU A 129 11.44 26.00 -11.39
N HIS A 130 10.96 27.14 -10.90
CA HIS A 130 10.93 28.41 -11.63
C HIS A 130 10.14 28.34 -12.95
N GLN A 131 10.83 28.17 -14.08
CA GLN A 131 10.25 28.11 -15.44
C GLN A 131 10.67 26.82 -16.15
N ALA A 132 10.93 25.75 -15.41
CA ALA A 132 11.34 24.46 -15.95
C ALA A 132 10.80 23.31 -15.11
N PHE A 133 10.47 22.21 -15.79
CA PHE A 133 10.19 20.93 -15.15
C PHE A 133 11.50 20.17 -14.97
N VAL A 134 11.89 19.93 -13.72
CA VAL A 134 13.15 19.29 -13.34
C VAL A 134 12.87 17.87 -12.89
N TYR A 135 13.52 16.89 -13.53
CA TYR A 135 13.39 15.49 -13.14
C TYR A 135 13.80 15.27 -11.67
N SER A 136 12.93 14.61 -10.92
CA SER A 136 13.14 14.31 -9.51
C SER A 136 13.29 12.80 -9.29
N PRO A 137 14.53 12.29 -9.13
CA PRO A 137 14.74 10.88 -8.82
C PRO A 137 14.13 10.49 -7.48
N GLU A 138 14.10 11.40 -6.51
CA GLU A 138 13.58 11.12 -5.16
C GLU A 138 12.08 10.92 -5.11
N PHE A 139 11.32 11.62 -5.96
CA PHE A 139 9.89 11.37 -6.13
C PHE A 139 9.64 10.20 -7.08
N THR A 140 10.43 10.06 -8.15
CA THR A 140 10.30 8.96 -9.11
C THR A 140 10.47 7.61 -8.42
N ARG A 141 11.43 7.46 -7.50
CA ARG A 141 11.58 6.17 -6.78
C ARG A 141 10.33 5.79 -5.99
N LEU A 142 9.51 6.75 -5.54
CA LEU A 142 8.28 6.43 -4.83
C LEU A 142 7.25 5.72 -5.72
N SER A 143 7.27 5.91 -7.04
CA SER A 143 6.38 5.18 -7.96
C SER A 143 6.95 3.82 -8.37
N TYR A 144 8.28 3.70 -8.37
CA TYR A 144 9.02 2.49 -8.76
C TYR A 144 9.16 1.47 -7.62
N GLU A 145 9.57 1.92 -6.43
CA GLU A 145 9.87 1.05 -5.28
C GLU A 145 8.60 0.58 -4.54
N TYR A 146 7.48 1.25 -4.78
CA TYR A 146 6.18 0.96 -4.17
C TYR A 146 5.18 0.52 -5.23
N CYS A 147 3.93 0.29 -4.82
CA CYS A 147 2.84 -0.21 -5.67
C CYS A 147 2.05 0.91 -6.36
N GLY A 148 2.72 1.63 -7.27
CA GLY A 148 2.13 2.56 -8.21
C GLY A 148 2.34 4.01 -7.82
N MET A 149 1.55 4.90 -8.41
CA MET A 149 1.60 6.33 -8.07
C MET A 149 1.30 6.55 -6.59
N PHE A 150 2.12 7.37 -5.93
CA PHE A 150 1.89 7.76 -4.54
C PHE A 150 0.68 8.67 -4.41
N GLN A 151 0.02 8.63 -3.24
CA GLN A 151 -1.08 9.51 -2.92
C GLN A 151 -0.57 10.73 -2.17
N ILE A 152 -1.13 11.90 -2.43
CA ILE A 152 -0.83 13.10 -1.65
C ILE A 152 -2.01 13.48 -0.77
N ALA A 153 -1.70 13.93 0.45
CA ALA A 153 -2.66 14.50 1.37
C ALA A 153 -2.32 15.98 1.59
N GLU A 154 -2.96 16.85 0.79
CA GLU A 154 -2.67 18.30 0.77
C GLU A 154 -2.84 18.97 2.14
N LYS A 155 -3.83 18.54 2.94
CA LYS A 155 -4.11 19.11 4.27
C LYS A 155 -2.98 18.88 5.26
N THR A 156 -2.37 17.70 5.23
CA THR A 156 -1.28 17.31 6.13
C THR A 156 0.10 17.51 5.50
N LYS A 157 0.15 17.81 4.20
CA LYS A 157 1.37 17.90 3.37
C LYS A 157 2.20 16.64 3.46
N THR A 158 1.54 15.50 3.28
CA THR A 158 2.13 14.17 3.38
C THR A 158 1.91 13.38 2.10
N ILE A 159 2.88 12.51 1.80
CA ILE A 159 2.81 11.57 0.69
C ILE A 159 2.65 10.17 1.28
N HIS A 160 1.77 9.38 0.69
CA HIS A 160 1.47 8.02 1.14
C HIS A 160 1.78 7.03 0.02
N THR A 161 2.51 5.99 0.36
CA THR A 161 2.78 4.85 -0.52
C THR A 161 2.39 3.55 0.16
N MET A 162 2.22 2.51 -0.65
CA MET A 162 2.01 1.14 -0.16
C MET A 162 2.88 0.19 -0.97
N THR A 163 3.43 -0.82 -0.33
CA THR A 163 3.97 -2.01 -0.98
C THR A 163 3.38 -3.25 -0.33
N LYS A 164 3.38 -4.36 -1.05
CA LYS A 164 2.79 -5.59 -0.57
C LYS A 164 3.46 -6.81 -1.15
N SER A 165 3.25 -7.92 -0.46
CA SER A 165 3.52 -9.26 -0.98
C SER A 165 2.31 -9.79 -1.74
N GLY A 166 2.43 -10.97 -2.34
CA GLY A 166 1.34 -11.63 -3.07
C GLY A 166 0.30 -12.30 -2.16
N CYS A 167 0.34 -12.06 -0.85
CA CYS A 167 -0.53 -12.66 0.15
C CYS A 167 -0.79 -11.65 1.25
N CYS A 168 0.01 -11.73 2.32
CA CYS A 168 -0.46 -11.43 3.65
C CYS A 168 0.44 -10.44 4.39
N TRP A 169 1.49 -9.95 3.73
CA TRP A 169 2.31 -8.83 4.18
C TRP A 169 1.99 -7.58 3.36
N HIS A 170 1.71 -6.49 4.05
CA HIS A 170 1.55 -5.14 3.50
C HIS A 170 2.42 -4.17 4.28
N GLN A 171 2.92 -3.14 3.59
CA GLN A 171 3.63 -2.02 4.19
C GLN A 171 3.07 -0.72 3.65
N PHE A 172 2.75 0.20 4.56
CA PHE A 172 2.33 1.55 4.27
C PHE A 172 3.43 2.50 4.72
N SER A 173 3.74 3.53 3.91
CA SER A 173 4.75 4.51 4.25
C SER A 173 4.22 5.93 4.05
N GLU A 174 4.53 6.80 4.99
CA GLU A 174 4.17 8.20 4.98
C GLU A 174 5.44 9.06 4.96
N PHE A 175 5.46 10.07 4.08
CA PHE A 175 6.59 10.96 3.87
C PHE A 175 6.19 12.40 4.07
N LYS A 176 7.13 13.22 4.55
CA LYS A 176 7.08 14.67 4.45
C LYS A 176 8.15 15.16 3.51
N VAL A 177 7.83 16.20 2.74
CA VAL A 177 8.77 16.80 1.80
C VAL A 177 9.64 17.81 2.54
N GLN A 178 10.96 17.69 2.38
CA GLN A 178 11.95 18.65 2.85
C GLN A 178 12.90 18.96 1.71
N ASN A 179 12.95 20.21 1.25
CA ASN A 179 13.82 20.65 0.15
C ASN A 179 13.67 19.76 -1.11
N ASN A 180 12.44 19.55 -1.58
CA ASN A 180 12.14 18.69 -2.73
C ASN A 180 12.56 17.22 -2.58
N ILE A 181 12.74 16.74 -1.34
CA ILE A 181 13.04 15.34 -1.03
C ILE A 181 11.95 14.77 -0.12
N PRO A 182 11.26 13.68 -0.52
CA PRO A 182 10.36 12.94 0.35
C PRO A 182 11.13 12.18 1.43
N ILE A 183 10.91 12.56 2.68
CA ILE A 183 11.52 11.97 3.87
C ILE A 183 10.47 11.14 4.61
N ALA A 184 10.70 9.83 4.71
CA ALA A 184 9.80 8.93 5.43
C ALA A 184 9.69 9.34 6.91
N ILE A 185 8.48 9.57 7.40
CA ILE A 185 8.18 9.92 8.79
C ILE A 185 7.49 8.80 9.55
N LYS A 186 6.74 7.93 8.85
CA LYS A 186 6.09 6.76 9.41
C LYS A 186 6.12 5.60 8.42
N ILE A 187 6.36 4.39 8.91
CA ILE A 187 6.21 3.14 8.16
C ILE A 187 5.41 2.19 9.05
N SER A 188 4.37 1.57 8.51
CA SER A 188 3.57 0.54 9.17
C SER A 188 3.62 -0.72 8.32
N GLU A 189 4.11 -1.80 8.88
CA GLU A 189 4.07 -3.13 8.28
C GLU A 189 3.06 -3.98 9.03
N GLU A 190 2.26 -4.75 8.30
CA GLU A 190 1.38 -5.77 8.84
C GLU A 190 1.66 -7.10 8.15
N SER A 191 1.65 -8.20 8.92
CA SER A 191 1.76 -9.55 8.38
C SER A 191 0.95 -10.56 9.17
N MET A 192 0.50 -11.61 8.49
CA MET A 192 0.00 -12.80 9.17
C MET A 192 1.08 -13.43 10.06
N ASN A 193 0.80 -13.58 11.35
CA ASN A 193 1.67 -14.29 12.27
C ASN A 193 1.76 -15.78 11.86
N PRO A 194 2.90 -16.46 12.06
CA PRO A 194 3.04 -17.88 11.75
C PRO A 194 2.02 -18.81 12.43
N ASN A 195 1.39 -18.39 13.54
CA ASN A 195 0.31 -19.13 14.19
C ASN A 195 -1.02 -19.12 13.41
N GLY A 196 -1.14 -18.30 12.35
CA GLY A 196 -2.31 -18.26 11.47
C GLY A 196 -3.54 -17.55 12.03
N ILE A 197 -3.46 -16.97 13.24
CA ILE A 197 -4.59 -16.30 13.90
C ILE A 197 -4.31 -14.85 14.28
N LEU A 198 -3.05 -14.50 14.61
CA LEU A 198 -2.68 -13.13 14.96
C LEU A 198 -2.18 -12.37 13.72
N LEU A 199 -2.28 -11.04 13.78
CA LEU A 199 -1.54 -10.15 12.89
C LEU A 199 -0.36 -9.54 13.64
N ASP A 200 0.81 -9.62 13.04
CA ASP A 200 2.02 -8.97 13.51
C ASP A 200 2.15 -7.59 12.87
N TYR A 201 2.47 -6.60 13.69
CA TYR A 201 2.70 -5.22 13.29
C TYR A 201 4.13 -4.80 13.60
N VAL A 202 4.72 -4.07 12.65
CA VAL A 202 5.95 -3.30 12.86
C VAL A 202 5.66 -1.84 12.52
N GLU A 203 5.65 -0.99 13.54
CA GLU A 203 5.51 0.45 13.36
C GLU A 203 6.86 1.14 13.53
N LYS A 204 7.23 1.99 12.58
CA LYS A 204 8.44 2.80 12.63
C LYS A 204 8.05 4.26 12.52
N GLU A 205 8.40 5.07 13.51
CA GLU A 205 8.16 6.51 13.51
C GLU A 205 9.47 7.28 13.61
N ARG A 206 9.61 8.36 12.84
CA ARG A 206 10.83 9.17 12.84
C ARG A 206 10.86 10.12 14.04
N VAL A 207 11.81 9.92 14.94
CA VAL A 207 12.09 10.81 16.08
C VAL A 207 13.56 11.24 16.00
N ASN A 208 13.83 12.54 16.05
CA ASN A 208 15.19 13.10 15.97
C ASN A 208 16.04 12.55 14.80
N ASN A 209 15.41 12.45 13.62
CA ASN A 209 16.01 11.94 12.38
C ASN A 209 16.40 10.44 12.39
N GLN A 210 15.88 9.67 13.35
CA GLN A 210 16.03 8.22 13.42
C GLN A 210 14.67 7.54 13.42
N MET A 211 14.56 6.38 12.79
CA MET A 211 13.35 5.55 12.88
C MET A 211 13.36 4.75 14.18
N ILE A 212 12.36 4.97 15.02
CA ILE A 212 12.13 4.20 16.24
C ILE A 212 11.09 3.14 15.93
N GLU A 213 11.45 1.87 16.15
CA GLU A 213 10.64 0.71 15.83
C GLU A 213 9.88 0.20 17.07
N THR A 214 8.60 -0.11 16.89
CA THR A 214 7.74 -0.81 17.85
C THR A 214 7.15 -2.04 17.17
N LYS A 215 7.09 -3.16 17.90
CA LYS A 215 6.55 -4.43 17.43
C LYS A 215 5.48 -4.93 18.39
N TYR A 216 4.37 -5.39 17.84
CA TYR A 216 3.29 -5.99 18.61
C TYR A 216 2.45 -6.90 17.71
N SER A 217 1.63 -7.74 18.32
CA SER A 217 0.64 -8.55 17.60
C SER A 217 -0.75 -8.21 18.12
N THR A 218 -1.77 -8.34 17.28
CA THR A 218 -3.18 -8.19 17.67
C THR A 218 -3.98 -9.40 17.22
N LEU A 219 -5.10 -9.63 17.89
CA LEU A 219 -6.15 -10.49 17.35
C LEU A 219 -6.98 -9.66 16.37
N PRO A 220 -7.16 -10.09 15.11
CA PRO A 220 -7.88 -9.31 14.12
C PRO A 220 -9.39 -9.30 14.40
N ASP A 221 -10.01 -8.11 14.32
CA ASP A 221 -11.44 -7.92 14.58
C ASP A 221 -12.36 -8.43 13.45
N SER A 222 -11.81 -8.70 12.27
CA SER A 222 -12.56 -9.14 11.09
C SER A 222 -11.66 -9.82 10.05
N GLY A 223 -12.26 -10.48 9.06
CA GLY A 223 -11.54 -11.07 7.92
C GLY A 223 -11.01 -12.49 8.15
N PHE A 224 -11.08 -12.98 9.38
CA PHE A 224 -10.78 -14.37 9.75
C PHE A 224 -12.02 -14.98 10.40
N ASP A 225 -12.29 -16.27 10.15
CA ASP A 225 -13.35 -17.04 10.81
C ASP A 225 -12.94 -17.33 12.27
N ILE A 226 -12.77 -16.27 13.06
CA ILE A 226 -12.45 -16.32 14.49
C ILE A 226 -13.75 -16.07 15.25
N GLN A 227 -14.12 -17.02 16.09
CA GLN A 227 -15.27 -16.94 16.96
C GLN A 227 -14.82 -16.79 18.40
N THR A 228 -15.24 -15.71 19.06
CA THR A 228 -15.11 -15.59 20.52
C THR A 228 -16.10 -16.53 21.20
N ILE A 229 -15.58 -17.41 22.05
CA ILE A 229 -16.38 -18.36 22.84
C ILE A 229 -16.68 -17.77 24.21
N PHE A 230 -15.65 -17.20 24.84
CA PHE A 230 -15.74 -16.64 26.17
C PHE A 230 -14.71 -15.52 26.35
N SER A 231 -15.13 -14.35 26.80
CA SER A 231 -14.23 -13.23 27.04
C SER A 231 -14.67 -12.40 28.24
N PHE A 232 -13.73 -11.62 28.76
CA PHE A 232 -14.03 -10.54 29.70
C PHE A 232 -12.86 -9.55 29.80
N GLN A 233 -13.15 -8.38 30.34
CA GLN A 233 -12.16 -7.37 30.67
C GLN A 233 -11.81 -7.39 32.17
N PHE A 234 -10.68 -6.79 32.51
CA PHE A 234 -10.27 -6.51 33.89
C PHE A 234 -10.44 -5.02 34.19
N LYS A 235 -10.40 -4.63 35.47
CA LYS A 235 -10.52 -3.21 35.89
C LYS A 235 -9.49 -2.27 35.26
N ASN A 236 -8.36 -2.78 34.79
CA ASN A 236 -7.32 -2.01 34.08
C ASN A 236 -7.49 -2.05 32.55
N SER A 237 -8.65 -2.47 32.06
CA SER A 237 -9.03 -2.58 30.64
C SER A 237 -8.21 -3.59 29.82
N LYS A 238 -7.39 -4.43 30.47
CA LYS A 238 -6.85 -5.63 29.83
C LYS A 238 -8.01 -6.58 29.50
N LYS A 239 -7.82 -7.45 28.51
CA LYS A 239 -8.86 -8.40 28.09
C LYS A 239 -8.32 -9.80 28.06
N MET A 240 -9.17 -10.77 28.36
CA MET A 240 -8.94 -12.18 28.09
C MET A 240 -10.00 -12.66 27.11
N ASN A 241 -9.56 -13.37 26.07
CA ASN A 241 -10.42 -13.99 25.08
C ASN A 241 -10.04 -15.46 24.95
N LEU A 242 -11.04 -16.33 25.00
CA LEU A 242 -11.02 -17.68 24.48
C LEU A 242 -11.69 -17.65 23.12
N VAL A 243 -10.92 -17.95 22.08
CA VAL A 243 -11.39 -17.90 20.71
C VAL A 243 -11.17 -19.25 20.05
N HIS A 244 -12.07 -19.58 19.14
CA HIS A 244 -11.97 -20.72 18.25
C HIS A 244 -11.83 -20.20 16.84
N ALA A 245 -10.79 -20.65 16.16
CA ALA A 245 -10.56 -20.37 14.75
C ALA A 245 -10.38 -21.69 14.00
N PHE A 246 -10.01 -21.63 12.71
CA PHE A 246 -9.74 -22.77 11.84
C PHE A 246 -9.15 -24.01 12.57
N SER A 247 -9.48 -25.20 12.06
CA SER A 247 -9.00 -26.52 12.54
C SER A 247 -9.40 -26.91 13.97
N ASN A 248 -10.62 -26.59 14.42
CA ASN A 248 -11.17 -27.06 15.71
C ASN A 248 -10.22 -26.77 16.90
N GLN A 249 -9.51 -25.65 16.86
CA GLN A 249 -8.49 -25.35 17.87
C GLN A 249 -8.93 -24.21 18.77
N LEU A 250 -8.72 -24.38 20.07
CA LEU A 250 -8.94 -23.35 21.09
C LEU A 250 -7.68 -22.51 21.26
N TYR A 251 -7.86 -21.20 21.35
CA TYR A 251 -6.78 -20.25 21.58
C TYR A 251 -7.12 -19.39 22.80
N TYR A 252 -6.10 -19.14 23.62
CA TYR A 252 -6.16 -18.16 24.69
C TYR A 252 -5.38 -16.91 24.27
N VAL A 253 -6.03 -15.75 24.35
CA VAL A 253 -5.46 -14.46 24.00
C VAL A 253 -5.69 -13.49 25.15
N PHE A 254 -4.61 -12.93 25.68
CA PHE A 254 -4.64 -11.90 26.71
C PHE A 254 -3.99 -10.62 26.18
N THR A 255 -4.74 -9.53 26.20
CA THR A 255 -4.35 -8.26 25.59
C THR A 255 -4.26 -7.14 26.61
N ASP A 256 -3.47 -6.12 26.27
CA ASP A 256 -3.50 -4.84 26.98
C ASP A 256 -4.75 -4.01 26.61
N LYS A 257 -4.82 -2.79 27.16
CA LYS A 257 -5.93 -1.86 26.91
C LYS A 257 -6.00 -1.32 25.46
N GLU A 258 -4.95 -1.53 24.67
CA GLU A 258 -4.79 -1.13 23.27
C GLU A 258 -4.90 -2.36 22.34
N ASP A 259 -5.40 -3.48 22.85
CA ASP A 259 -5.57 -4.74 22.14
C ASP A 259 -4.28 -5.41 21.64
N LYS A 260 -3.12 -4.99 22.18
CA LYS A 260 -1.83 -5.64 21.92
C LYS A 260 -1.72 -6.90 22.75
N VAL A 261 -1.37 -8.01 22.09
CA VAL A 261 -1.24 -9.33 22.72
C VAL A 261 -0.04 -9.34 23.67
N GLU A 262 -0.28 -9.61 24.95
CA GLU A 262 0.76 -9.82 25.96
C GLU A 262 1.01 -11.32 26.23
N LEU A 263 -0.02 -12.15 26.05
CA LEU A 263 0.09 -13.60 26.16
C LEU A 263 -0.85 -14.28 25.17
N PHE A 264 -0.28 -15.16 24.36
CA PHE A 264 -0.96 -16.07 23.46
C PHE A 264 -0.62 -17.52 23.84
N TYR A 265 -1.60 -18.42 23.76
CA TYR A 265 -1.41 -19.84 24.01
C TYR A 265 -2.38 -20.67 23.15
N ASP A 266 -1.84 -21.69 22.49
CA ASP A 266 -2.48 -22.51 21.46
C ASP A 266 -2.22 -24.02 21.62
N GLU A 267 -1.53 -24.43 22.68
CA GLU A 267 -1.28 -25.84 22.99
C GLU A 267 -2.48 -26.46 23.75
N ASP A 268 -2.24 -27.51 24.54
CA ASP A 268 -3.30 -28.27 25.20
C ASP A 268 -3.93 -27.52 26.39
N PHE A 269 -5.25 -27.65 26.50
CA PHE A 269 -6.06 -27.18 27.62
C PHE A 269 -6.72 -28.34 28.35
N ILE A 270 -6.95 -28.15 29.65
CA ILE A 270 -7.73 -29.07 30.48
C ILE A 270 -8.93 -28.33 31.06
N TYR A 271 -10.12 -28.77 30.70
CA TYR A 271 -11.38 -28.32 31.28
C TYR A 271 -11.81 -29.25 32.42
N HIS A 272 -11.96 -28.70 33.62
CA HIS A 272 -12.39 -29.41 34.83
C HIS A 272 -13.89 -29.22 35.02
N LYS A 273 -14.69 -30.26 34.76
CA LYS A 273 -16.16 -30.17 34.80
C LYS A 273 -16.72 -29.79 36.16
N ASP A 274 -16.20 -30.40 37.21
CA ASP A 274 -16.71 -30.22 38.58
C ASP A 274 -16.47 -28.79 39.09
N GLU A 275 -15.39 -28.14 38.62
CA GLU A 275 -15.03 -26.79 39.02
C GLU A 275 -15.52 -25.71 38.04
N ASN A 276 -15.97 -26.10 36.84
CA ASN A 276 -16.23 -25.19 35.72
C ASN A 276 -15.04 -24.26 35.46
N THR A 277 -13.85 -24.85 35.32
CA THR A 277 -12.60 -24.11 35.07
C THR A 277 -11.84 -24.68 33.88
N LEU A 278 -11.16 -23.80 33.15
CA LEU A 278 -10.24 -24.16 32.07
C LEU A 278 -8.82 -23.86 32.52
N THR A 279 -7.90 -24.78 32.28
CA THR A 279 -6.52 -24.64 32.75
C THR A 279 -5.51 -24.96 31.66
N PHE A 280 -4.40 -24.25 31.68
CA PHE A 280 -3.23 -24.56 30.86
C PHE A 280 -1.95 -24.16 31.61
N THR A 281 -0.80 -24.68 31.18
CA THR A 281 0.49 -24.37 31.79
C THR A 281 1.45 -23.89 30.73
N ARG A 282 2.04 -22.70 30.95
CA ARG A 282 3.11 -22.19 30.11
C ARG A 282 4.38 -22.09 30.93
N LYS A 283 5.40 -22.87 30.54
CA LYS A 283 6.65 -23.04 31.30
C LYS A 283 6.35 -23.53 32.73
N ASN A 284 6.60 -22.70 33.74
CA ASN A 284 6.41 -23.00 35.16
C ASN A 284 5.21 -22.24 35.77
N THR A 285 4.33 -21.69 34.94
CA THR A 285 3.17 -20.91 35.39
C THR A 285 1.89 -21.58 34.90
N ARG A 286 1.00 -21.94 35.83
CA ARG A 286 -0.32 -22.47 35.53
C ARG A 286 -1.35 -21.35 35.53
N TYR A 287 -2.23 -21.35 34.54
CA TYR A 287 -3.32 -20.42 34.39
C TYR A 287 -4.63 -21.19 34.60
N GLN A 288 -5.48 -20.68 35.47
CA GLN A 288 -6.81 -21.24 35.72
C GLN A 288 -7.85 -20.17 35.44
N ILE A 289 -8.64 -20.36 34.40
CA ILE A 289 -9.75 -19.50 33.97
C ILE A 289 -11.04 -20.04 34.58
N SER A 290 -11.84 -19.12 35.11
CA SER A 290 -13.19 -19.38 35.62
C SER A 290 -14.16 -18.36 35.04
N ALA A 291 -15.45 -18.51 35.33
CA ALA A 291 -16.48 -17.53 34.95
C ALA A 291 -16.26 -16.12 35.54
N THR A 292 -15.41 -15.97 36.57
CA THR A 292 -15.25 -14.70 37.31
C THR A 292 -13.85 -14.10 37.24
N GLY A 293 -12.94 -14.72 36.48
CA GLY A 293 -11.56 -14.26 36.40
C GLY A 293 -10.55 -15.38 36.19
N ILE A 294 -9.28 -15.02 36.35
CA ILE A 294 -8.12 -15.89 36.16
C ILE A 294 -7.33 -15.97 37.45
N THR A 295 -6.86 -17.16 37.80
CA THR A 295 -5.82 -17.34 38.81
C THR A 295 -4.51 -17.73 38.12
N VAL A 296 -3.49 -16.90 38.25
CA VAL A 296 -2.14 -17.16 37.73
C VAL A 296 -1.27 -17.73 38.85
N GLN A 297 -0.84 -18.98 38.69
CA GLN A 297 -0.10 -19.75 39.69
C GLN A 297 1.36 -19.88 39.23
N THR A 298 2.22 -19.04 39.77
CA THR A 298 3.67 -19.12 39.57
C THR A 298 4.30 -20.02 40.65
N PRO A 299 5.58 -20.42 40.55
CA PRO A 299 6.22 -21.25 41.58
C PRO A 299 6.27 -20.61 42.97
N SER A 300 6.08 -19.29 43.07
CA SER A 300 6.21 -18.54 44.32
C SER A 300 4.93 -17.88 44.80
N LYS A 301 3.93 -17.71 43.92
CA LYS A 301 2.75 -16.88 44.18
C LYS A 301 1.54 -17.36 43.37
N ASN A 302 0.38 -17.22 43.99
CA ASN A 302 -0.92 -17.28 43.34
C ASN A 302 -1.47 -15.86 43.22
N ILE A 303 -1.79 -15.43 42.00
CA ILE A 303 -2.22 -14.07 41.67
C ILE A 303 -3.64 -14.16 41.12
N PRO A 304 -4.66 -13.78 41.91
CA PRO A 304 -6.04 -13.70 41.41
C PRO A 304 -6.21 -12.42 40.59
N MET A 305 -6.88 -12.54 39.45
CA MET A 305 -7.24 -11.45 38.54
C MET A 305 -8.74 -11.54 38.28
N ASN A 306 -9.50 -10.64 38.89
CA ASN A 306 -10.97 -10.66 38.81
C ASN A 306 -11.46 -9.99 37.52
N ALA A 307 -12.39 -10.66 36.83
CA ALA A 307 -13.11 -10.09 35.71
C ALA A 307 -13.96 -8.90 36.16
N ASP A 308 -14.16 -7.95 35.26
CA ASP A 308 -15.26 -7.01 35.34
C ASP A 308 -16.53 -7.70 34.87
N GLY A 309 -17.44 -7.98 35.80
CA GLY A 309 -18.63 -8.80 35.57
C GLY A 309 -19.58 -8.24 34.51
N GLU A 310 -19.55 -6.93 34.26
CA GLU A 310 -20.38 -6.28 33.23
C GLU A 310 -19.84 -6.51 31.80
N THR A 311 -18.61 -7.02 31.67
CA THR A 311 -17.91 -7.19 30.39
C THR A 311 -17.80 -8.65 29.96
N ILE A 312 -18.40 -9.57 30.71
CA ILE A 312 -18.36 -10.99 30.39
C ILE A 312 -19.22 -11.26 29.16
N GLU A 313 -18.64 -11.89 28.14
CA GLU A 313 -19.34 -12.36 26.95
C GLU A 313 -19.18 -13.88 26.80
N GLY A 314 -20.28 -14.56 26.47
CA GLY A 314 -20.32 -16.01 26.35
C GLY A 314 -20.30 -16.76 27.70
N GLU A 315 -20.21 -18.09 27.63
CA GLU A 315 -20.12 -18.95 28.81
C GLU A 315 -18.94 -19.90 28.67
N LEU A 316 -18.14 -20.04 29.73
CA LEU A 316 -16.99 -20.97 29.71
C LEU A 316 -17.41 -22.41 29.40
N ALA A 317 -18.60 -22.82 29.85
CA ALA A 317 -19.16 -24.15 29.60
C ALA A 317 -19.54 -24.39 28.13
N SER A 318 -19.64 -23.34 27.30
CA SER A 318 -19.87 -23.49 25.86
C SER A 318 -18.74 -24.26 25.16
N LEU A 319 -17.54 -24.33 25.75
CA LEU A 319 -16.45 -25.19 25.27
C LEU A 319 -16.85 -26.66 25.16
N LEU A 320 -17.74 -27.15 26.02
CA LEU A 320 -18.19 -28.55 26.02
C LEU A 320 -19.12 -28.88 24.84
N SER A 321 -19.63 -27.87 24.15
CA SER A 321 -20.49 -28.03 22.96
C SER A 321 -19.69 -28.06 21.66
N LEU A 322 -18.39 -27.78 21.72
CA LEU A 322 -17.49 -27.72 20.57
C LEU A 322 -16.64 -28.99 20.50
N THR A 323 -16.31 -29.41 19.29
CA THR A 323 -15.26 -30.41 19.07
C THR A 323 -13.94 -29.66 18.96
N LEU A 324 -13.07 -29.78 19.96
CA LEU A 324 -11.80 -29.07 20.03
C LEU A 324 -10.63 -30.05 20.15
N ASP A 325 -9.67 -29.98 19.25
CA ASP A 325 -8.56 -30.95 19.13
C ASP A 325 -7.56 -30.85 20.28
N ASN A 326 -7.40 -29.65 20.85
CA ASN A 326 -6.49 -29.35 21.96
C ASN A 326 -7.21 -29.18 23.31
N LEU A 327 -8.44 -29.69 23.44
CA LEU A 327 -9.20 -29.63 24.69
C LEU A 327 -9.39 -31.02 25.29
N ARG A 328 -8.78 -31.25 26.45
CA ARG A 328 -9.07 -32.41 27.29
C ARG A 328 -10.12 -32.04 28.34
N VAL A 329 -11.10 -32.91 28.53
CA VAL A 329 -12.14 -32.74 29.54
C VAL A 329 -11.92 -33.75 30.66
N GLU A 330 -11.77 -33.24 31.88
CA GLU A 330 -11.63 -34.02 33.12
C GLU A 330 -12.89 -33.90 33.98
#